data_AF-A0A7V2Q7D5-F1
#
_entry.id   AF-A0A7V2Q7D5-F1
#
_cell.length_a   1.000
_cell.length_b   1.000
_cell.length_c   1.000
_cell.angle_alpha   90.00
_cell.angle_beta   90.00
_cell.angle_gamma   90.00
#
_symmetry.space_group_name_H-M   'P 1'
#
loop_
_entity.id
_entity.type
_entity.pdbx_description
1 polymer ?
#
loop_
_entity_poly.entity_id
_entity_poly.type
_entity_poly.pdbx_seq_one_letter_code
_entity_poly.pdbx_strand_id
1 'polypeptide(L)'
;MEIEAKFAVSEIKTFQRLQAADQLAEFALSARQVKQVRDTYLDTADQLILAAGYAYRQREQEEGVLLTLKGLGSAEGAVHRREELETLLPAAAPPAEWPASPMRERVLRLTGGAPLLPLFSLQQTRIVRQMKRGKQTVAELSLDDVHLTIAGEEHTYLELEVELAPKGAEENLTTIVACLQDEWGLEPELRSKFERALALLKDRLLTPRERAICQRVAERDDADGLRARALLALDEGATQTEVGKWAKRTDRTVRRWLAAFRQDRLSVFPDDVLGEAQPATESEEPPRPPVVRPTRPTRKKPPKELGLEASDSMAAAARKTFYFHFQRMLYYEPGTRLGEDIEELHDMRVATRRMRAAFRVFGAYLDMKQLKPLVKDLRRTGQALGDVRDLDVFWEKTQRYLDTLPPEQQGDLAPLRKAWETERKRARERMLAHLDNERYAQFKKRFTEFLEASNAAALPVFSEKGEPLPNRLRHVAPVAVYQRMADIQAYDEWVSGPDVPLERLHQLRIAAKRLRYTLEFFQEVLGPEAKELIKEMKNLQDHLGDLQDAVVASNLLRDFLTWGTWGHAQAGKKMAALPSEPIIAPGVAAYLATRQTEIQRLLDAFPQVWAYFQSHGFNRSVALAGAPL
;
A
#
# COMPACT_ATOMS: atom_id res chain seq x y z
N MET A 1 5.70 8.44 25.07
CA MET A 1 5.98 7.37 24.11
C MET A 1 6.05 6.10 24.93
N GLU A 2 5.19 5.15 24.61
CA GLU A 2 5.11 3.84 25.26
C GLU A 2 6.01 2.86 24.51
N ILE A 3 6.73 2.01 25.25
CA ILE A 3 7.57 0.94 24.70
C ILE A 3 7.19 -0.36 25.39
N GLU A 4 6.61 -1.29 24.63
CA GLU A 4 6.08 -2.54 25.17
C GLU A 4 6.45 -3.74 24.28
N ALA A 5 6.59 -4.93 24.88
CA ALA A 5 6.67 -6.19 24.15
C ALA A 5 5.40 -7.02 24.36
N LYS A 6 4.90 -7.68 23.31
CA LYS A 6 3.67 -8.48 23.36
C LYS A 6 3.88 -9.91 22.85
N PHE A 7 3.23 -10.86 23.53
CA PHE A 7 3.30 -12.29 23.21
C PHE A 7 1.93 -12.95 23.29
N ALA A 8 1.64 -13.82 22.32
CA ALA A 8 0.50 -14.72 22.41
C ALA A 8 0.82 -15.89 23.36
N VAL A 9 -0.13 -16.26 24.22
CA VAL A 9 0.01 -17.44 25.11
C VAL A 9 -0.98 -18.51 24.66
N SER A 10 -0.51 -19.44 23.83
CA SER A 10 -1.36 -20.44 23.18
C SER A 10 -1.93 -21.50 24.13
N GLU A 11 -1.28 -21.74 25.28
CA GLU A 11 -1.68 -22.78 26.23
C GLU A 11 -2.00 -22.22 27.63
N ILE A 12 -3.16 -22.59 28.17
CA ILE A 12 -3.58 -22.24 29.53
C ILE A 12 -2.59 -22.71 30.61
N LYS A 13 -1.91 -23.85 30.38
CA LYS A 13 -0.88 -24.36 31.32
C LYS A 13 0.33 -23.43 31.38
N THR A 14 0.76 -22.89 30.24
CA THR A 14 1.85 -21.91 30.18
C THR A 14 1.45 -20.62 30.88
N PHE A 15 0.21 -20.15 30.67
CA PHE A 15 -0.34 -19.00 31.37
C PHE A 15 -0.33 -19.18 32.90
N GLN A 16 -0.79 -20.33 33.40
CA GLN A 16 -0.76 -20.66 34.83
C GLN A 16 0.68 -20.74 35.40
N ARG A 17 1.63 -21.28 34.63
CA ARG A 17 3.04 -21.29 35.02
C ARG A 17 3.62 -19.88 35.11
N LEU A 18 3.29 -19.00 34.17
CA LEU A 18 3.68 -17.59 34.19
C LEU A 18 3.07 -16.85 35.39
N GLN A 19 1.82 -17.14 35.74
CA GLN A 19 1.17 -16.59 36.95
C GLN A 19 1.91 -16.98 38.24
N ALA A 20 2.42 -18.22 38.30
CA ALA A 20 3.10 -18.77 39.47
C ALA A 20 4.60 -18.43 39.55
N ALA A 21 5.19 -17.88 38.48
CA ALA A 21 6.61 -17.56 38.45
C ALA A 21 6.95 -16.43 39.45
N ASP A 22 8.00 -16.57 40.25
CA ASP A 22 8.45 -15.49 41.14
C ASP A 22 9.53 -14.60 40.49
N GLN A 23 10.07 -15.05 39.36
CA GLN A 23 11.14 -14.40 38.63
C GLN A 23 11.04 -14.74 37.13
N LEU A 24 11.42 -13.80 36.27
CA LEU A 24 11.65 -14.01 34.83
C LEU A 24 13.00 -13.43 34.46
N ALA A 25 13.83 -14.21 33.75
CA ALA A 25 15.24 -13.90 33.55
C ALA A 25 15.92 -13.53 34.89
N GLU A 26 16.54 -12.36 34.98
CA GLU A 26 17.17 -11.83 36.19
C GLU A 26 16.24 -10.93 37.04
N PHE A 27 14.95 -10.82 36.70
CA PHE A 27 14.03 -9.85 37.29
C PHE A 27 13.00 -10.51 38.22
N ALA A 28 12.99 -10.09 39.48
CA ALA A 28 12.01 -10.55 40.47
C ALA A 28 10.63 -9.92 40.22
N LEU A 29 9.57 -10.69 40.36
CA LEU A 29 8.20 -10.25 40.15
C LEU A 29 7.52 -9.90 41.47
N SER A 30 6.88 -8.73 41.55
CA SER A 30 6.11 -8.33 42.74
C SER A 30 4.92 -9.25 43.01
N ALA A 31 4.23 -9.07 44.14
CA ALA A 31 2.93 -9.70 44.36
C ALA A 31 1.95 -9.38 43.21
N ARG A 32 1.10 -10.36 42.89
CA ARG A 32 0.08 -10.31 41.85
C ARG A 32 -1.06 -9.37 42.24
N GLN A 33 -1.42 -8.47 41.34
CA GLN A 33 -2.60 -7.61 41.45
C GLN A 33 -3.56 -7.97 40.32
N VAL A 34 -4.77 -8.43 40.67
CA VAL A 34 -5.79 -8.81 39.68
C VAL A 34 -6.72 -7.62 39.45
N LYS A 35 -6.94 -7.25 38.20
CA LYS A 35 -7.83 -6.17 37.77
C LYS A 35 -8.84 -6.73 36.78
N GLN A 36 -10.12 -6.41 37.00
CA GLN A 36 -11.15 -6.58 35.98
C GLN A 36 -11.22 -5.31 35.16
N VAL A 37 -11.12 -5.43 33.85
CA VAL A 37 -11.02 -4.28 32.94
C VAL A 37 -12.06 -4.44 31.84
N ARG A 38 -12.81 -3.36 31.59
CA ARG A 38 -13.74 -3.25 30.47
C ARG A 38 -13.38 -2.05 29.63
N ASP A 39 -13.00 -2.32 28.38
CA ASP A 39 -12.69 -1.31 27.37
C ASP A 39 -13.80 -1.28 26.32
N THR A 40 -14.28 -0.10 25.97
CA THR A 40 -15.09 0.13 24.77
C THR A 40 -14.25 0.92 23.78
N TYR A 41 -14.03 0.36 22.60
CA TYR A 41 -13.35 1.05 21.51
C TYR A 41 -14.38 1.86 20.73
N LEU A 42 -14.09 3.14 20.50
CA LEU A 42 -14.98 4.02 19.77
C LEU A 42 -14.26 4.69 18.62
N ASP A 43 -15.01 4.98 17.58
CA ASP A 43 -14.56 5.75 16.43
C ASP A 43 -15.75 6.48 15.81
N THR A 44 -15.52 7.36 14.84
CA THR A 44 -16.62 7.94 14.07
C THR A 44 -17.26 6.89 13.17
N ALA A 45 -18.43 7.23 12.62
CA ALA A 45 -19.11 6.39 11.64
C ALA A 45 -18.22 6.00 10.44
N ASP A 46 -17.31 6.89 10.05
CA ASP A 46 -16.36 6.70 8.94
C ASP A 46 -14.97 6.24 9.42
N GLN A 47 -14.85 5.84 10.69
CA GLN A 47 -13.62 5.33 11.32
C GLN A 47 -12.43 6.29 11.19
N LEU A 48 -12.66 7.59 11.42
CA LEU A 48 -11.68 8.64 11.20
C LEU A 48 -10.48 8.56 12.16
N ILE A 49 -10.66 8.08 13.38
CA ILE A 49 -9.58 7.88 14.36
C ILE A 49 -8.64 6.76 13.87
N LEU A 50 -9.22 5.63 13.44
CA LEU A 50 -8.49 4.53 12.80
C LEU A 50 -7.79 4.98 11.53
N ALA A 51 -8.47 5.73 10.66
CA ALA A 51 -7.90 6.25 9.42
C ALA A 51 -6.72 7.21 9.68
N ALA A 52 -6.74 7.91 10.81
CA ALA A 52 -5.62 8.73 11.28
C ALA A 52 -4.49 7.93 11.95
N GLY A 53 -4.59 6.60 12.02
CA GLY A 53 -3.57 5.72 12.59
C GLY A 53 -3.63 5.62 14.11
N TYR A 54 -4.79 5.81 14.73
CA TYR A 54 -4.99 5.68 16.17
C TYR A 54 -6.09 4.68 16.50
N ALA A 55 -6.02 4.10 17.70
CA ALA A 55 -7.14 3.46 18.36
C ALA A 55 -7.56 4.35 19.54
N TYR A 56 -8.85 4.61 19.65
CA TYR A 56 -9.43 5.29 20.80
C TYR A 56 -10.28 4.32 21.61
N ARG A 57 -10.07 4.32 22.93
CA ARG A 57 -10.88 3.53 23.87
C ARG A 57 -11.30 4.34 25.08
N GLN A 58 -12.41 3.90 25.66
CA GLN A 58 -12.90 4.30 26.97
C GLN A 58 -12.85 3.09 27.89
N ARG A 59 -12.19 3.25 29.05
CA ARG A 59 -12.13 2.25 30.10
C ARG A 59 -12.98 2.69 31.29
N GLU A 60 -13.93 1.86 31.68
CA GLU A 60 -14.73 2.09 32.89
C GLU A 60 -13.89 1.78 34.14
N GLN A 61 -13.87 2.72 35.11
CA GLN A 61 -13.17 2.59 36.39
C GLN A 61 -14.06 3.14 37.52
N GLU A 62 -13.75 2.83 38.78
CA GLU A 62 -14.52 3.31 39.94
C GLU A 62 -14.54 4.85 40.05
N GLU A 63 -13.45 5.51 39.66
CA GLU A 63 -13.28 6.96 39.76
C GLU A 63 -13.70 7.73 38.48
N GLY A 64 -14.23 7.04 37.46
CA GLY A 64 -14.68 7.65 36.21
C GLY A 64 -14.37 6.83 34.96
N VAL A 65 -14.15 7.52 33.83
CA VAL A 65 -13.85 6.89 32.54
C VAL A 65 -12.48 7.35 32.06
N LEU A 66 -11.54 6.40 31.97
CA LEU A 66 -10.21 6.67 31.44
C LEU A 66 -10.25 6.60 29.91
N LEU A 67 -9.94 7.73 29.29
CA LEU A 67 -9.80 7.86 27.84
C LEU A 67 -8.36 7.52 27.46
N THR A 68 -8.17 6.62 26.50
CA THR A 68 -6.86 6.35 25.91
C THR A 68 -6.94 6.55 24.39
N LEU A 69 -6.01 7.32 23.84
CA LEU A 69 -5.78 7.43 22.40
C LEU A 69 -4.35 6.93 22.13
N LYS A 70 -4.26 5.79 21.44
CA LYS A 70 -3.00 5.07 21.23
C LYS A 70 -2.71 4.96 19.74
N GLY A 71 -1.50 5.34 19.31
CA GLY A 71 -1.09 5.21 17.91
C GLY A 71 -0.97 3.74 17.50
N LEU A 72 -1.28 3.43 16.25
CA LEU A 72 -1.18 2.09 15.64
C LEU A 72 0.24 1.81 15.08
N GLY A 73 1.27 2.34 15.75
CA GLY A 73 2.66 2.42 15.26
C GLY A 73 3.32 1.10 14.83
N SER A 74 4.52 1.20 14.25
CA SER A 74 5.30 0.06 13.75
C SER A 74 5.86 -0.83 14.88
N ALA A 75 5.81 -2.15 14.68
CA ALA A 75 6.49 -3.14 15.50
C ALA A 75 7.82 -3.57 14.83
N GLU A 76 8.88 -3.71 15.61
CA GLU A 76 10.11 -4.40 15.21
C GLU A 76 10.25 -5.68 16.04
N GLY A 77 9.89 -6.82 15.48
CA GLY A 77 9.75 -8.06 16.26
C GLY A 77 8.67 -7.91 17.34
N ALA A 78 8.93 -8.39 18.56
CA ALA A 78 7.97 -8.32 19.66
C ALA A 78 7.73 -6.90 20.23
N VAL A 79 8.58 -5.92 19.90
CA VAL A 79 8.60 -4.60 20.55
C VAL A 79 7.81 -3.57 19.75
N HIS A 80 6.92 -2.86 20.43
CA HIS A 80 6.12 -1.76 19.91
C HIS A 80 6.59 -0.42 20.48
N ARG A 81 6.61 0.60 19.63
CA ARG A 81 6.88 2.00 20.03
C ARG A 81 5.76 2.90 19.53
N ARG A 82 4.97 3.48 20.43
CA ARG A 82 3.76 4.21 20.04
C ARG A 82 3.56 5.49 20.85
N GLU A 83 2.93 6.50 20.23
CA GLU A 83 2.39 7.64 20.96
C GLU A 83 1.15 7.15 21.72
N GLU A 84 1.06 7.50 23.00
CA GLU A 84 -0.10 7.23 23.83
C GLU A 84 -0.44 8.51 24.60
N LEU A 85 -1.73 8.81 24.65
CA LEU A 85 -2.29 9.91 25.41
C LEU A 85 -3.43 9.38 26.27
N GLU A 86 -3.44 9.77 27.54
CA GLU A 86 -4.46 9.36 28.50
C GLU A 86 -5.08 10.56 29.23
N THR A 87 -6.37 10.48 29.53
CA THR A 87 -7.09 11.49 30.32
C THR A 87 -8.26 10.85 31.05
N LEU A 88 -8.39 11.11 32.35
CA LEU A 88 -9.52 10.64 33.16
C LEU A 88 -10.66 11.67 33.12
N LEU A 89 -11.88 11.20 32.84
CA LEU A 89 -13.10 12.00 32.95
C LEU A 89 -13.98 11.51 34.10
N PRO A 90 -14.74 12.40 34.78
CA PRO A 90 -15.68 11.99 35.84
C PRO A 90 -16.81 11.07 35.34
N ALA A 91 -17.23 11.24 34.08
CA ALA A 91 -18.26 10.43 33.44
C ALA A 91 -18.06 10.42 31.92
N ALA A 92 -18.63 9.42 31.24
CA ALA A 92 -18.66 9.38 29.78
C ALA A 92 -19.48 10.57 29.24
N ALA A 93 -18.87 11.34 28.33
CA ALA A 93 -19.48 12.49 27.68
C ALA A 93 -18.99 12.55 26.22
N PRO A 94 -19.67 13.26 25.31
CA PRO A 94 -19.17 13.48 23.96
C PRO A 94 -17.93 14.40 23.98
N PRO A 95 -17.00 14.26 23.00
CA PRO A 95 -15.76 15.05 22.95
C PRO A 95 -15.94 16.57 23.08
N ALA A 96 -17.07 17.12 22.61
CA ALA A 96 -17.38 18.54 22.70
C ALA A 96 -17.50 19.05 24.15
N GLU A 97 -17.93 18.18 25.08
CA GLU A 97 -18.21 18.52 26.48
C GLU A 97 -17.03 18.23 27.42
N TRP A 98 -15.95 17.63 26.92
CA TRP A 98 -14.79 17.34 27.76
C TRP A 98 -14.13 18.64 28.25
N PRO A 99 -13.47 18.63 29.42
CA PRO A 99 -12.59 19.73 29.82
C PRO A 99 -11.47 19.95 28.79
N ALA A 100 -11.00 21.19 28.67
CA ALA A 100 -9.86 21.51 27.82
C ALA A 100 -8.65 20.65 28.22
N SER A 101 -8.20 19.80 27.29
CA SER A 101 -7.14 18.83 27.49
C SER A 101 -6.53 18.46 26.13
N PRO A 102 -5.26 18.01 26.09
CA PRO A 102 -4.66 17.51 24.85
C PRO A 102 -5.49 16.38 24.21
N MET A 103 -6.14 15.55 25.04
CA MET A 103 -7.03 14.48 24.57
C MET A 103 -8.24 15.03 23.82
N ARG A 104 -8.96 15.99 24.43
CA ARG A 104 -10.09 16.65 23.79
C ARG A 104 -9.70 17.31 22.48
N GLU A 105 -8.62 18.08 22.48
CA GLU A 105 -8.14 18.78 21.30
C GLU A 105 -7.73 17.80 20.19
N ARG A 106 -7.06 16.70 20.54
CA ARG A 106 -6.66 15.67 19.57
C ARG A 106 -7.87 14.94 19.02
N VAL A 107 -8.78 14.44 19.86
CA VAL A 107 -9.98 13.71 19.42
C VAL A 107 -10.89 14.59 18.58
N LEU A 108 -11.23 15.81 19.02
CA LEU A 108 -12.07 16.73 18.22
C LEU A 108 -11.44 17.05 16.86
N ARG A 109 -10.11 17.15 16.81
CA ARG A 109 -9.35 17.39 15.57
C ARG A 109 -9.37 16.17 14.64
N LEU A 110 -9.24 14.96 15.18
CA LEU A 110 -9.30 13.72 14.41
C LEU A 110 -10.71 13.45 13.88
N THR A 111 -11.74 13.75 14.65
CA THR A 111 -13.13 13.43 14.31
C THR A 111 -13.83 14.55 13.56
N GLY A 112 -13.27 15.76 13.53
CA GLY A 112 -13.97 16.96 13.01
C GLY A 112 -15.20 17.32 13.84
N GLY A 113 -15.28 16.88 15.10
CA GLY A 113 -16.46 17.01 15.95
C GLY A 113 -17.56 15.97 15.67
N ALA A 114 -17.36 15.03 14.74
CA ALA A 114 -18.30 13.94 14.51
C ALA A 114 -18.47 13.08 15.77
N PRO A 115 -19.68 12.53 16.00
CA PRO A 115 -19.96 11.72 17.17
C PRO A 115 -19.15 10.42 17.15
N LEU A 116 -18.69 10.00 18.33
CA LEU A 116 -18.02 8.72 18.53
C LEU A 116 -19.05 7.62 18.78
N LEU A 117 -18.96 6.56 18.00
CA LEU A 117 -19.80 5.38 18.05
C LEU A 117 -18.97 4.19 18.58
N PRO A 118 -19.53 3.36 19.46
CA PRO A 118 -18.89 2.11 19.87
C PRO A 118 -18.65 1.19 18.68
N LEU A 119 -17.41 0.72 18.50
CA LEU A 119 -17.06 -0.30 17.52
C LEU A 119 -17.24 -1.70 18.10
N PHE A 120 -16.67 -1.94 19.28
CA PHE A 120 -16.77 -3.18 20.04
C PHE A 120 -16.35 -2.93 21.49
N SER A 121 -16.71 -3.84 22.38
CA SER A 121 -16.24 -3.86 23.75
C SER A 121 -15.39 -5.12 24.00
N LEU A 122 -14.43 -4.97 24.89
CA LEU A 122 -13.52 -6.01 25.33
C LEU A 122 -13.54 -6.05 26.85
N GLN A 123 -13.66 -7.25 27.42
CA GLN A 123 -13.52 -7.50 28.85
C GLN A 123 -12.27 -8.34 29.07
N GLN A 124 -11.52 -8.07 30.12
CA GLN A 124 -10.35 -8.87 30.44
C GLN A 124 -10.09 -8.96 31.94
N THR A 125 -9.59 -10.11 32.35
CA THR A 125 -8.93 -10.27 33.65
C THR A 125 -7.44 -10.05 33.46
N ARG A 126 -6.91 -8.96 34.03
CA ARG A 126 -5.50 -8.58 33.95
C ARG A 126 -4.79 -8.85 35.27
N ILE A 127 -3.70 -9.63 35.22
CA ILE A 127 -2.81 -9.83 36.36
C ILE A 127 -1.56 -8.99 36.16
N VAL A 128 -1.39 -7.96 36.98
CA VAL A 128 -0.28 -7.01 36.91
C VAL A 128 0.78 -7.33 37.95
N ARG A 129 2.06 -7.30 37.53
CA ARG A 129 3.23 -7.47 38.39
C ARG A 129 4.35 -6.53 37.98
N GLN A 130 4.98 -5.88 38.95
CA GLN A 130 6.16 -5.06 38.72
C GLN A 130 7.40 -5.96 38.61
N MET A 131 8.16 -5.82 37.54
CA MET A 131 9.46 -6.48 37.35
C MET A 131 10.55 -5.63 37.98
N LYS A 132 11.35 -6.22 38.89
CA LYS A 132 12.35 -5.50 39.68
C LYS A 132 13.75 -6.08 39.54
N ARG A 133 14.73 -5.19 39.46
CA ARG A 133 16.15 -5.50 39.66
C ARG A 133 16.60 -4.84 40.96
N GLY A 134 16.72 -5.64 42.02
CA GLY A 134 16.90 -5.13 43.38
C GLY A 134 15.70 -4.27 43.82
N LYS A 135 15.93 -2.99 44.15
CA LYS A 135 14.87 -2.05 44.54
C LYS A 135 14.23 -1.29 43.38
N GLN A 136 14.82 -1.35 42.18
CA GLN A 136 14.36 -0.58 41.02
C GLN A 136 13.35 -1.38 40.21
N THR A 137 12.20 -0.76 39.91
CA THR A 137 11.26 -1.27 38.89
C THR A 137 11.82 -0.99 37.50
N VAL A 138 11.91 -2.03 36.68
CA VAL A 138 12.42 -1.94 35.30
C VAL A 138 11.31 -2.00 34.26
N ALA A 139 10.25 -2.76 34.53
CA ALA A 139 9.12 -2.95 33.63
C ALA A 139 7.87 -3.37 34.43
N GLU A 140 6.70 -3.24 33.82
CA GLU A 140 5.45 -3.82 34.27
C GLU A 140 5.11 -5.02 33.38
N LEU A 141 4.82 -6.17 33.99
CA LEU A 141 4.33 -7.35 33.32
C LEU A 141 2.83 -7.47 33.54
N SER A 142 2.09 -7.70 32.46
CA SER A 142 0.67 -8.03 32.52
C SER A 142 0.38 -9.35 31.82
N LEU A 143 -0.42 -10.19 32.47
CA LEU A 143 -1.00 -11.40 31.92
C LEU A 143 -2.49 -11.16 31.75
N ASP A 144 -2.97 -11.27 30.52
CA ASP A 144 -4.34 -10.93 30.16
C ASP A 144 -5.10 -12.17 29.69
N ASP A 145 -6.23 -12.42 30.34
CA ASP A 145 -7.28 -13.32 29.86
C ASP A 145 -8.39 -12.46 29.25
N VAL A 146 -8.46 -12.45 27.91
CA VAL A 146 -9.24 -11.49 27.13
C VAL A 146 -10.47 -12.16 26.56
N HIS A 147 -11.63 -11.55 26.80
CA HIS A 147 -12.93 -11.92 26.27
C HIS A 147 -13.47 -10.79 25.39
N LEU A 148 -13.77 -11.11 24.13
CA LEU A 148 -14.34 -10.20 23.14
C LEU A 148 -15.70 -10.74 22.71
N THR A 149 -16.66 -9.84 22.53
CA THR A 149 -17.94 -10.18 21.91
C THR A 149 -18.09 -9.36 20.64
N ILE A 150 -18.12 -10.02 19.50
CA ILE A 150 -18.26 -9.37 18.19
C ILE A 150 -19.35 -10.11 17.42
N ALA A 151 -20.35 -9.37 16.94
CA ALA A 151 -21.51 -9.92 16.21
C ALA A 151 -22.23 -11.10 16.92
N GLY A 152 -22.20 -11.14 18.25
CA GLY A 152 -22.83 -12.20 19.05
C GLY A 152 -21.97 -13.45 19.26
N GLU A 153 -20.77 -13.51 18.67
CA GLU A 153 -19.78 -14.55 18.92
C GLU A 153 -18.80 -14.13 20.02
N GLU A 154 -18.51 -15.06 20.93
CA GLU A 154 -17.48 -14.88 21.96
C GLU A 154 -16.13 -15.38 21.45
N HIS A 155 -15.13 -14.52 21.53
CA HIS A 155 -13.74 -14.84 21.23
C HIS A 155 -12.88 -14.65 22.47
N THR A 156 -12.07 -15.66 22.79
CA THR A 156 -11.17 -15.62 23.95
C THR A 156 -9.73 -15.87 23.54
N TYR A 157 -8.80 -15.14 24.15
CA TYR A 157 -7.38 -15.44 24.02
C TYR A 157 -6.60 -15.00 25.25
N LEU A 158 -5.42 -15.60 25.41
CA LEU A 158 -4.48 -15.27 26.46
C LEU A 158 -3.28 -14.55 25.86
N GLU A 159 -2.77 -13.55 26.56
CA GLU A 159 -1.56 -12.84 26.15
C GLU A 159 -0.72 -12.37 27.34
N LEU A 160 0.53 -12.04 27.04
CA LEU A 160 1.48 -11.46 27.96
C LEU A 160 2.01 -10.15 27.36
N GLU A 161 1.98 -9.07 28.13
CA GLU A 161 2.59 -7.78 27.77
C GLU A 161 3.66 -7.40 28.79
N VAL A 162 4.77 -6.84 28.31
CA VAL A 162 5.83 -6.25 29.15
C VAL A 162 6.03 -4.81 28.73
N GLU A 163 5.62 -3.87 29.56
CA GLU A 163 5.78 -2.43 29.33
C GLU A 163 7.01 -1.91 30.07
N LEU A 164 7.92 -1.25 29.37
CA LEU A 164 9.13 -0.70 29.96
C LEU A 164 8.78 0.49 30.86
N ALA A 165 9.31 0.53 32.08
CA ALA A 165 9.08 1.65 32.98
C ALA A 165 9.64 2.96 32.37
N PRO A 166 9.11 4.16 32.69
CA PRO A 166 9.53 5.43 32.08
C PRO A 166 11.03 5.77 32.17
N LYS A 167 11.76 5.14 33.11
CA LYS A 167 13.23 5.26 33.27
C LYS A 167 13.96 3.92 33.09
N GLY A 168 13.31 2.92 32.53
CA GLY A 168 13.89 1.61 32.23
C GLY A 168 14.82 1.70 31.02
N ALA A 169 15.93 0.97 31.04
CA ALA A 169 16.79 0.81 29.87
C ALA A 169 16.19 -0.24 28.92
N GLU A 170 16.17 0.04 27.60
CA GLU A 170 15.64 -0.87 26.57
C GLU A 170 16.35 -2.25 26.57
N GLU A 171 17.61 -2.30 27.00
CA GLU A 171 18.39 -3.54 27.17
C GLU A 171 17.70 -4.54 28.13
N ASN A 172 16.98 -4.04 29.14
CA ASN A 172 16.19 -4.91 30.02
C ASN A 172 15.04 -5.56 29.23
N LEU A 173 14.37 -4.80 28.36
CA LEU A 173 13.29 -5.32 27.52
C LEU A 173 13.83 -6.37 26.55
N THR A 174 15.00 -6.14 25.94
CA THR A 174 15.68 -7.14 25.10
C THR A 174 15.96 -8.43 25.86
N THR A 175 16.45 -8.34 27.10
CA THR A 175 16.73 -9.50 27.96
C THR A 175 15.45 -10.27 28.32
N ILE A 176 14.37 -9.55 28.64
CA ILE A 176 13.08 -10.15 28.96
C ILE A 176 12.48 -10.84 27.72
N VAL A 177 12.52 -10.18 26.56
CA VAL A 177 12.03 -10.74 25.28
C VAL A 177 12.77 -12.03 24.94
N ALA A 178 14.11 -12.05 25.03
CA ALA A 178 14.90 -13.25 24.79
C ALA A 178 14.50 -14.40 25.72
N CYS A 179 14.35 -14.15 27.02
CA CYS A 179 13.89 -15.17 27.98
C CYS A 179 12.51 -15.73 27.61
N LEU A 180 11.55 -14.86 27.27
CA LEU A 180 10.19 -15.28 26.91
C LEU A 180 10.15 -16.11 25.61
N GLN A 181 11.03 -15.82 24.64
CA GLN A 181 11.12 -16.60 23.41
C GLN A 181 11.90 -17.90 23.61
N ASP A 182 13.10 -17.83 24.18
CA ASP A 182 14.05 -18.95 24.19
C ASP A 182 13.74 -19.95 25.31
N GLU A 183 13.31 -19.48 26.49
CA GLU A 183 13.05 -20.35 27.64
C GLU A 183 11.57 -20.73 27.78
N TRP A 184 10.67 -19.81 27.40
CA TRP A 184 9.22 -20.02 27.52
C TRP A 184 8.54 -20.39 26.20
N GLY A 185 9.24 -20.28 25.06
CA GLY A 185 8.71 -20.64 23.75
C GLY A 185 7.55 -19.76 23.30
N LEU A 186 7.44 -18.53 23.80
CA LEU A 186 6.33 -17.64 23.45
C LEU A 186 6.55 -17.01 22.07
N GLU A 187 5.48 -16.95 21.28
CA GLU A 187 5.47 -16.31 19.98
C GLU A 187 5.14 -14.80 20.12
N PRO A 188 5.94 -13.92 19.51
CA PRO A 188 5.62 -12.50 19.45
C PRO A 188 4.25 -12.26 18.79
N GLU A 189 3.43 -11.41 19.40
CA GLU A 189 2.17 -10.96 18.79
C GLU A 189 2.33 -9.51 18.32
N LEU A 190 2.26 -9.33 17.00
CA LEU A 190 2.51 -8.04 16.34
C LEU A 190 1.26 -7.14 16.29
N ARG A 191 0.09 -7.67 16.62
CA ARG A 191 -1.18 -6.94 16.58
C ARG A 191 -1.59 -6.55 17.99
N SER A 192 -2.03 -5.31 18.15
CA SER A 192 -2.72 -4.88 19.38
C SER A 192 -4.07 -5.58 19.55
N LYS A 193 -4.60 -5.58 20.79
CA LYS A 193 -5.98 -6.03 21.08
C LYS A 193 -7.01 -5.41 20.13
N PHE A 194 -6.84 -4.13 19.81
CA PHE A 194 -7.68 -3.42 18.84
C PHE A 194 -7.57 -4.01 17.43
N GLU A 195 -6.36 -4.22 16.93
CA GLU A 195 -6.14 -4.78 15.58
C GLU A 195 -6.65 -6.23 15.47
N ARG A 196 -6.56 -7.02 16.54
CA ARG A 196 -7.12 -8.37 16.61
C ARG A 196 -8.65 -8.35 16.57
N ALA A 197 -9.29 -7.47 17.33
CA ALA A 197 -10.73 -7.30 17.30
C ALA A 197 -11.23 -6.73 15.96
N LEU A 198 -10.50 -5.79 15.36
CA LEU A 198 -10.83 -5.24 14.04
C LEU A 198 -10.77 -6.31 12.94
N ALA A 199 -9.85 -7.28 13.02
CA ALA A 199 -9.80 -8.37 12.06
C ALA A 199 -11.10 -9.21 12.06
N LEU A 200 -11.74 -9.36 13.23
CA LEU A 200 -13.02 -10.06 13.39
C LEU A 200 -14.23 -9.23 12.92
N LEU A 201 -14.11 -7.90 12.88
CA LEU A 201 -15.18 -7.00 12.40
C LEU A 201 -15.33 -6.95 10.87
N LYS A 202 -14.38 -7.47 10.10
CA LYS A 202 -14.33 -7.34 8.62
C LYS A 202 -15.36 -8.20 7.86
N ASP A 203 -16.05 -9.12 8.55
CA ASP A 203 -17.08 -10.00 7.97
C ASP A 203 -18.52 -9.44 8.06
N ARG A 204 -18.69 -8.17 8.43
CA ARG A 204 -20.02 -7.53 8.59
C ARG A 204 -20.66 -7.09 7.28
N LEU A 205 -22.00 -7.05 7.28
CA LEU A 205 -22.80 -6.59 6.14
C LEU A 205 -22.83 -5.06 6.06
N LEU A 206 -22.94 -4.38 7.20
CA LEU A 206 -23.07 -2.92 7.32
C LEU A 206 -21.77 -2.30 7.83
N THR A 207 -21.36 -1.19 7.22
CA THR A 207 -20.37 -0.28 7.82
C THR A 207 -20.99 0.44 9.04
N PRO A 208 -20.19 1.02 9.95
CA PRO A 208 -20.74 1.75 11.11
C PRO A 208 -21.68 2.90 10.70
N ARG A 209 -21.37 3.63 9.62
CA ARG A 209 -22.25 4.66 9.04
C ARG A 209 -23.58 4.08 8.59
N GLU A 210 -23.56 2.99 7.83
CA GLU A 210 -24.78 2.38 7.31
C GLU A 210 -25.63 1.77 8.42
N ARG A 211 -25.00 1.23 9.45
CA ARG A 211 -25.66 0.73 10.65
C ARG A 211 -26.37 1.86 11.39
N ALA A 212 -25.71 2.99 11.62
CA ALA A 212 -26.31 4.16 12.27
C ALA A 212 -27.46 4.77 11.46
N ILE A 213 -27.36 4.76 10.12
CA ILE A 213 -28.45 5.20 9.24
C ILE A 213 -29.60 4.20 9.27
N CYS A 214 -29.32 2.90 9.15
CA CYS A 214 -30.34 1.87 9.25
C CYS A 214 -31.04 1.88 10.61
N GLN A 215 -30.34 2.17 11.71
CA GLN A 215 -30.95 2.30 13.05
C GLN A 215 -31.97 3.43 13.11
N ARG A 216 -31.67 4.59 12.49
CA ARG A 216 -32.61 5.72 12.42
C ARG A 216 -33.77 5.45 11.47
N VAL A 217 -33.51 4.90 10.29
CA VAL A 217 -34.56 4.50 9.35
C VAL A 217 -35.46 3.43 9.98
N ALA A 218 -34.89 2.52 10.80
CA ALA A 218 -35.61 1.49 11.53
C ALA A 218 -36.60 2.02 12.58
N GLU A 219 -36.59 3.31 12.93
CA GLU A 219 -37.61 3.91 13.80
C GLU A 219 -38.93 4.17 13.06
N ARG A 220 -38.91 4.17 11.72
CA ARG A 220 -40.10 4.38 10.89
C ARG A 220 -41.03 3.17 10.93
N ASP A 221 -42.34 3.44 10.91
CA ASP A 221 -43.39 2.41 10.83
C ASP A 221 -43.88 2.18 9.39
N ASP A 222 -42.95 2.14 8.44
CA ASP A 222 -43.22 1.94 7.02
C ASP A 222 -42.36 0.82 6.41
N ALA A 223 -42.46 0.66 5.09
CA ALA A 223 -41.73 -0.39 4.36
C ALA A 223 -40.21 -0.21 4.41
N ASP A 224 -39.72 1.02 4.59
CA ASP A 224 -38.30 1.34 4.63
C ASP A 224 -37.74 1.12 6.04
N GLY A 225 -38.50 1.48 7.08
CA GLY A 225 -38.18 1.07 8.45
C GLY A 225 -38.17 -0.44 8.63
N LEU A 226 -39.09 -1.17 7.98
CA LEU A 226 -39.07 -2.63 7.97
C LEU A 226 -37.82 -3.19 7.25
N ARG A 227 -37.41 -2.59 6.14
CA ARG A 227 -36.21 -2.98 5.39
C ARG A 227 -34.93 -2.69 6.17
N ALA A 228 -34.86 -1.57 6.87
CA ALA A 228 -33.72 -1.21 7.70
C ALA A 228 -33.56 -2.15 8.90
N ARG A 229 -34.66 -2.49 9.60
CA ARG A 229 -34.68 -3.53 10.65
C ARG A 229 -34.21 -4.89 10.11
N ALA A 230 -34.61 -5.24 8.89
CA ALA A 230 -34.17 -6.47 8.23
C ALA A 230 -32.66 -6.49 7.93
N LEU A 231 -32.08 -5.39 7.45
CA LEU A 231 -30.65 -5.28 7.19
C LEU A 231 -29.81 -5.31 8.48
N LEU A 232 -30.30 -4.67 9.56
CA LEU A 232 -29.66 -4.73 10.87
C LEU A 232 -29.63 -6.15 11.44
N ALA A 233 -30.74 -6.89 11.34
CA ALA A 233 -30.79 -8.27 11.79
C ALA A 233 -29.86 -9.19 10.98
N LEU A 234 -29.77 -9.01 9.65
CA LEU A 234 -28.84 -9.76 8.81
C LEU A 234 -27.36 -9.43 9.12
N ASP A 235 -27.07 -8.17 9.46
CA ASP A 235 -25.74 -7.73 9.92
C ASP A 235 -25.37 -8.27 11.32
N GLU A 236 -26.37 -8.63 12.12
CA GLU A 236 -26.23 -9.28 13.43
C GLU A 236 -26.21 -10.81 13.34
N GLY A 237 -26.16 -11.37 12.13
CA GLY A 237 -26.05 -12.81 11.91
C GLY A 237 -27.37 -13.57 11.77
N ALA A 238 -28.52 -12.88 11.77
CA ALA A 238 -29.79 -13.55 11.50
C ALA A 238 -29.84 -14.11 10.08
N THR A 239 -30.47 -15.27 9.92
CA THR A 239 -30.71 -15.87 8.60
C THR A 239 -31.83 -15.16 7.86
N GLN A 240 -31.82 -15.22 6.52
CA GLN A 240 -32.89 -14.65 5.69
C GLN A 240 -34.27 -15.24 6.01
N THR A 241 -34.32 -16.50 6.45
CA THR A 241 -35.55 -17.20 6.85
C THR A 241 -36.07 -16.68 8.18
N GLU A 242 -35.20 -16.41 9.16
CA GLU A 242 -35.59 -15.77 10.42
C GLU A 242 -36.14 -14.36 10.18
N VAL A 243 -35.47 -13.59 9.32
CA VAL A 243 -35.92 -12.26 8.92
C VAL A 243 -37.26 -12.29 8.19
N GLY A 244 -37.45 -13.25 7.27
CA GLY A 244 -38.71 -13.42 6.55
C GLY A 244 -39.90 -13.69 7.46
N LYS A 245 -39.70 -14.55 8.48
CA LYS A 245 -40.74 -14.91 9.47
C LYS A 245 -41.26 -13.69 10.23
N TRP A 246 -40.38 -12.91 10.88
CA TRP A 246 -40.83 -11.78 11.69
C TRP A 246 -41.28 -10.59 10.83
N ALA A 247 -40.66 -10.38 9.66
CA ALA A 247 -41.07 -9.32 8.75
C ALA A 247 -42.38 -9.62 7.99
N LYS A 248 -42.95 -10.83 8.14
CA LYS A 248 -44.11 -11.33 7.37
C LYS A 248 -43.88 -11.15 5.86
N ARG A 249 -42.70 -11.57 5.39
CA ARG A 249 -42.28 -11.53 3.97
C ARG A 249 -41.66 -12.85 3.57
N THR A 250 -41.67 -13.13 2.26
CA THR A 250 -41.02 -14.34 1.74
C THR A 250 -39.50 -14.23 1.80
N ASP A 251 -38.80 -15.35 1.95
CA ASP A 251 -37.33 -15.41 1.88
C ASP A 251 -36.79 -14.80 0.57
N ARG A 252 -37.57 -14.88 -0.52
CA ARG A 252 -37.24 -14.25 -1.80
C ARG A 252 -37.23 -12.72 -1.70
N THR A 253 -38.16 -12.14 -0.93
CA THR A 253 -38.23 -10.69 -0.69
C THR A 253 -37.03 -10.22 0.11
N VAL A 254 -36.65 -10.94 1.17
CA VAL A 254 -35.48 -10.63 2.00
C VAL A 254 -34.18 -10.77 1.19
N ARG A 255 -34.07 -11.81 0.35
CA ARG A 255 -32.96 -11.95 -0.61
C ARG A 255 -32.84 -10.77 -1.55
N ARG A 256 -33.97 -10.28 -2.07
CA ARG A 256 -33.98 -9.12 -2.96
C ARG A 256 -33.54 -7.86 -2.24
N TRP A 257 -33.95 -7.65 -0.99
CA TRP A 257 -33.47 -6.52 -0.18
C TRP A 257 -31.97 -6.59 0.08
N LEU A 258 -31.46 -7.77 0.46
CA LEU A 258 -30.03 -7.98 0.69
C LEU A 258 -29.22 -7.80 -0.61
N ALA A 259 -29.71 -8.31 -1.74
CA ALA A 259 -29.06 -8.16 -3.04
C ALA A 259 -29.04 -6.69 -3.49
N ALA A 260 -30.18 -5.99 -3.37
CA ALA A 260 -30.26 -4.56 -3.67
C ALA A 260 -29.33 -3.76 -2.77
N PHE A 261 -29.26 -4.08 -1.47
CA PHE A 261 -28.34 -3.39 -0.55
C PHE A 261 -26.87 -3.68 -0.87
N ARG A 262 -26.51 -4.91 -1.25
CA ARG A 262 -25.13 -5.21 -1.67
C ARG A 262 -24.72 -4.46 -2.94
N GLN A 263 -25.66 -4.20 -3.83
CA GLN A 263 -25.43 -3.51 -5.09
C GLN A 263 -25.43 -1.98 -4.93
N ASP A 264 -26.46 -1.46 -4.29
CA ASP A 264 -26.79 -0.03 -4.27
C ASP A 264 -26.56 0.61 -2.89
N ARG A 265 -26.11 -0.17 -1.89
CA ARG A 265 -25.85 0.25 -0.49
C ARG A 265 -27.05 1.04 0.07
N LEU A 266 -26.83 2.18 0.71
CA LEU A 266 -27.90 3.00 1.29
C LEU A 266 -28.88 3.56 0.27
N SER A 267 -28.53 3.59 -1.02
CA SER A 267 -29.44 4.02 -2.10
C SER A 267 -30.61 3.06 -2.31
N VAL A 268 -30.71 1.96 -1.55
CA VAL A 268 -31.96 1.20 -1.41
C VAL A 268 -33.07 1.97 -0.68
N PHE A 269 -32.73 3.04 0.02
CA PHE A 269 -33.68 3.95 0.66
C PHE A 269 -33.83 5.22 -0.20
N PRO A 270 -35.05 5.77 -0.31
CA PRO A 270 -35.28 7.04 -1.01
C PRO A 270 -34.46 8.21 -0.42
N ASP A 271 -34.10 9.18 -1.25
CA ASP A 271 -33.27 10.34 -0.86
C ASP A 271 -33.94 11.21 0.22
N ASP A 272 -35.27 11.28 0.26
CA ASP A 272 -36.04 11.94 1.31
C ASP A 272 -35.92 11.20 2.65
N VAL A 273 -35.96 9.86 2.63
CA VAL A 273 -35.75 9.03 3.83
C VAL A 273 -34.31 9.15 4.33
N LEU A 274 -33.34 9.18 3.43
CA LEU A 274 -31.93 9.39 3.76
C LEU A 274 -31.63 10.81 4.23
N GLY A 275 -32.32 11.81 3.67
CA GLY A 275 -32.21 13.22 4.02
C GLY A 275 -32.79 13.53 5.40
N GLU A 276 -33.96 12.96 5.74
CA GLU A 276 -34.53 13.01 7.10
C GLU A 276 -33.63 12.30 8.12
N ALA A 277 -32.89 11.27 7.68
CA ALA A 277 -31.91 10.56 8.48
C ALA A 277 -30.51 11.21 8.46
N GLN A 278 -30.30 12.36 7.84
CA GLN A 278 -29.01 13.08 7.79
C GLN A 278 -29.11 14.45 8.49
N PRO A 279 -28.07 14.90 9.22
CA PRO A 279 -28.03 16.28 9.69
C PRO A 279 -27.82 17.25 8.51
N ALA A 280 -28.59 18.35 8.48
CA ALA A 280 -28.68 19.28 7.36
C ALA A 280 -27.48 20.26 7.22
N THR A 281 -27.01 20.49 6.00
CA THR A 281 -26.45 21.79 5.51
C THR A 281 -26.38 21.86 3.96
N GLU A 282 -26.50 23.08 3.41
CA GLU A 282 -27.03 23.44 2.07
C GLU A 282 -25.97 23.77 0.95
N SER A 283 -26.27 23.37 -0.30
CA SER A 283 -26.19 24.03 -1.66
C SER A 283 -25.01 24.96 -2.09
N GLU A 284 -24.59 25.19 -3.36
CA GLU A 284 -24.62 24.61 -4.74
C GLU A 284 -23.92 25.67 -5.67
N GLU A 285 -23.12 25.34 -6.72
CA GLU A 285 -22.71 26.26 -7.85
C GLU A 285 -22.05 25.52 -9.08
N PRO A 286 -21.91 26.09 -10.32
CA PRO A 286 -22.20 25.44 -11.63
C PRO A 286 -20.97 25.25 -12.61
N PRO A 287 -21.12 24.79 -13.90
CA PRO A 287 -20.07 24.08 -14.64
C PRO A 287 -19.16 24.93 -15.58
N ARG A 288 -17.99 24.37 -15.96
CA ARG A 288 -16.93 25.00 -16.80
C ARG A 288 -17.00 24.62 -18.31
N PRO A 289 -16.50 25.48 -19.24
CA PRO A 289 -16.56 25.29 -20.70
C PRO A 289 -15.32 24.60 -21.32
N PRO A 290 -15.34 24.23 -22.63
CA PRO A 290 -14.33 23.37 -23.25
C PRO A 290 -13.13 24.13 -23.86
N VAL A 291 -11.99 23.45 -23.99
CA VAL A 291 -10.70 24.00 -24.46
C VAL A 291 -10.38 23.58 -25.90
N VAL A 292 -9.96 24.54 -26.73
CA VAL A 292 -9.47 24.37 -28.12
C VAL A 292 -7.93 24.24 -28.14
N ARG A 293 -7.37 23.37 -28.99
CA ARG A 293 -5.92 23.12 -29.13
C ARG A 293 -5.31 23.82 -30.38
N PRO A 294 -4.14 24.48 -30.29
CA PRO A 294 -3.38 24.97 -31.45
C PRO A 294 -2.27 23.99 -31.94
N THR A 295 -1.73 24.25 -33.13
CA THR A 295 -0.90 23.34 -33.95
C THR A 295 0.61 23.38 -33.65
N ARG A 296 1.26 22.20 -33.76
CA ARG A 296 2.67 21.90 -33.43
C ARG A 296 3.65 22.16 -34.60
N PRO A 297 4.95 22.42 -34.32
CA PRO A 297 6.00 22.49 -35.35
C PRO A 297 6.29 21.12 -36.01
N THR A 298 6.61 21.12 -37.30
CA THR A 298 6.83 19.92 -38.13
C THR A 298 8.19 19.27 -37.84
N ARG A 299 8.19 18.16 -37.09
CA ARG A 299 9.37 17.31 -36.83
C ARG A 299 9.34 16.03 -37.67
N LYS A 300 10.49 15.57 -38.17
CA LYS A 300 10.60 14.27 -38.86
C LYS A 300 10.27 13.14 -37.88
N LYS A 301 9.26 12.32 -38.21
CA LYS A 301 8.79 11.23 -37.33
C LYS A 301 9.87 10.16 -37.14
N PRO A 302 9.98 9.57 -35.93
CA PRO A 302 10.92 8.48 -35.67
C PRO A 302 10.52 7.20 -36.42
N PRO A 303 11.46 6.25 -36.63
CA PRO A 303 11.19 4.96 -37.28
C PRO A 303 10.12 4.15 -36.55
N LYS A 304 9.28 3.43 -37.31
CA LYS A 304 8.15 2.64 -36.78
C LYS A 304 8.59 1.30 -36.16
N GLU A 305 9.62 0.68 -36.72
CA GLU A 305 10.13 -0.66 -36.35
C GLU A 305 11.63 -0.59 -36.00
N LEU A 306 12.13 -1.61 -35.30
CA LEU A 306 13.55 -1.70 -34.91
C LEU A 306 14.42 -2.10 -36.10
N GLY A 307 13.88 -2.92 -37.02
CA GLY A 307 14.59 -3.42 -38.20
C GLY A 307 15.64 -4.48 -37.85
N LEU A 308 15.34 -5.36 -36.89
CA LEU A 308 16.21 -6.47 -36.51
C LEU A 308 16.08 -7.63 -37.49
N GLU A 309 17.21 -8.25 -37.80
CA GLU A 309 17.29 -9.43 -38.65
C GLU A 309 17.86 -10.61 -37.87
N ALA A 310 17.41 -11.83 -38.17
CA ALA A 310 17.88 -13.05 -37.51
C ALA A 310 19.42 -13.25 -37.62
N SER A 311 20.03 -12.72 -38.68
CA SER A 311 21.47 -12.70 -38.96
C SER A 311 22.26 -11.63 -38.22
N ASP A 312 21.60 -10.63 -37.61
CA ASP A 312 22.28 -9.58 -36.86
C ASP A 312 23.14 -10.19 -35.74
N SER A 313 24.30 -9.57 -35.49
CA SER A 313 25.02 -9.82 -34.26
C SER A 313 24.30 -9.17 -33.08
N MET A 314 24.47 -9.69 -31.87
CA MET A 314 23.91 -9.09 -30.65
C MET A 314 24.33 -7.62 -30.48
N ALA A 315 25.57 -7.28 -30.84
CA ALA A 315 26.06 -5.90 -30.81
C ALA A 315 25.39 -5.02 -31.89
N ALA A 316 25.15 -5.54 -33.10
CA ALA A 316 24.43 -4.80 -34.15
C ALA A 316 22.96 -4.58 -33.78
N ALA A 317 22.30 -5.62 -33.27
CA ALA A 317 20.94 -5.54 -32.76
C ALA A 317 20.82 -4.52 -31.62
N ALA A 318 21.76 -4.53 -30.67
CA ALA A 318 21.82 -3.54 -29.60
C ALA A 318 21.89 -2.10 -30.15
N ARG A 319 22.77 -1.83 -31.12
CA ARG A 319 22.88 -0.50 -31.76
C ARG A 319 21.59 -0.09 -32.45
N LYS A 320 20.95 -0.98 -33.23
CA LYS A 320 19.64 -0.74 -33.87
C LYS A 320 18.58 -0.38 -32.81
N THR A 321 18.50 -1.14 -31.72
CA THR A 321 17.60 -0.87 -30.59
C THR A 321 17.88 0.47 -29.90
N PHE A 322 19.15 0.78 -29.62
CA PHE A 322 19.53 2.05 -29.02
C PHE A 322 19.22 3.22 -29.93
N TYR A 323 19.52 3.12 -31.23
CA TYR A 323 19.21 4.14 -32.22
C TYR A 323 17.70 4.42 -32.26
N PHE A 324 16.87 3.38 -32.36
CA PHE A 324 15.41 3.50 -32.41
C PHE A 324 14.82 4.27 -31.23
N HIS A 325 15.27 3.96 -30.01
CA HIS A 325 14.79 4.64 -28.81
C HIS A 325 15.44 6.00 -28.59
N PHE A 326 16.71 6.17 -28.95
CA PHE A 326 17.40 7.46 -28.84
C PHE A 326 16.75 8.52 -29.75
N GLN A 327 16.40 8.15 -30.99
CA GLN A 327 15.66 9.03 -31.90
C GLN A 327 14.32 9.48 -31.31
N ARG A 328 13.57 8.57 -30.65
CA ARG A 328 12.34 8.94 -29.94
C ARG A 328 12.61 9.89 -28.78
N MET A 329 13.62 9.61 -27.95
CA MET A 329 13.98 10.49 -26.84
C MET A 329 14.27 11.92 -27.34
N LEU A 330 15.02 12.06 -28.43
CA LEU A 330 15.29 13.37 -29.05
C LEU A 330 14.04 14.01 -29.67
N TYR A 331 13.17 13.21 -30.29
CA TYR A 331 11.93 13.68 -30.91
C TYR A 331 10.99 14.33 -29.90
N TYR A 332 10.84 13.73 -28.71
CA TYR A 332 9.94 14.19 -27.64
C TYR A 332 10.58 15.20 -26.68
N GLU A 333 11.91 15.39 -26.73
CA GLU A 333 12.62 16.34 -25.86
C GLU A 333 12.05 17.76 -25.93
N PRO A 334 11.84 18.40 -27.10
CA PRO A 334 11.38 19.78 -27.10
C PRO A 334 9.91 19.91 -26.63
N GLY A 335 9.06 18.89 -26.82
CA GLY A 335 7.71 18.89 -26.24
C GLY A 335 7.73 18.73 -24.72
N THR A 336 8.62 17.88 -24.19
CA THR A 336 8.87 17.73 -22.75
C THR A 336 9.32 19.05 -22.12
N ARG A 337 10.17 19.79 -22.81
CA ARG A 337 10.65 21.12 -22.40
C ARG A 337 9.52 22.14 -22.36
N LEU A 338 8.70 22.21 -23.41
CA LEU A 338 7.52 23.10 -23.45
C LEU A 338 6.52 22.76 -22.34
N GLY A 339 6.23 21.47 -22.14
CA GLY A 339 5.35 20.98 -21.07
C GLY A 339 3.86 21.24 -21.30
N GLU A 340 3.46 21.54 -22.53
CA GLU A 340 2.05 21.73 -22.92
C GLU A 340 1.27 20.41 -22.98
N ASP A 341 1.94 19.31 -23.30
CA ASP A 341 1.37 17.96 -23.36
C ASP A 341 2.20 17.01 -22.47
N ILE A 342 1.54 16.39 -21.50
CA ILE A 342 2.15 15.43 -20.57
C ILE A 342 2.63 14.15 -21.27
N GLU A 343 2.05 13.83 -22.44
CA GLU A 343 2.43 12.65 -23.21
C GLU A 343 3.82 12.79 -23.84
N GLU A 344 4.29 14.01 -24.12
CA GLU A 344 5.66 14.23 -24.61
C GLU A 344 6.70 13.80 -23.54
N LEU A 345 6.46 14.15 -22.27
CA LEU A 345 7.30 13.69 -21.16
C LEU A 345 7.17 12.17 -20.95
N HIS A 346 5.95 11.64 -21.03
CA HIS A 346 5.71 10.19 -20.94
C HIS A 346 6.56 9.45 -21.98
N ASP A 347 6.46 9.83 -23.25
CA ASP A 347 7.11 9.15 -24.36
C ASP A 347 8.65 9.30 -24.32
N MET A 348 9.16 10.49 -23.96
CA MET A 348 10.60 10.69 -23.74
C MET A 348 11.12 9.77 -22.63
N ARG A 349 10.39 9.69 -21.50
CA ARG A 349 10.74 8.79 -20.38
C ARG A 349 10.68 7.32 -20.80
N VAL A 350 9.66 6.92 -21.57
CA VAL A 350 9.53 5.55 -22.09
C VAL A 350 10.75 5.21 -22.94
N ALA A 351 11.16 6.08 -23.85
CA ALA A 351 12.35 5.89 -24.67
C ALA A 351 13.63 5.71 -23.82
N THR A 352 13.86 6.57 -22.83
CA THR A 352 14.98 6.46 -21.89
C THR A 352 14.95 5.16 -21.09
N ARG A 353 13.78 4.76 -20.58
CA ARG A 353 13.59 3.49 -19.86
C ARG A 353 13.89 2.28 -20.75
N ARG A 354 13.44 2.31 -22.01
CA ARG A 354 13.69 1.24 -23.00
C ARG A 354 15.17 1.09 -23.31
N MET A 355 15.90 2.19 -23.51
CA MET A 355 17.37 2.13 -23.66
C MET A 355 18.06 1.51 -22.44
N ARG A 356 17.63 1.86 -21.22
CA ARG A 356 18.17 1.22 -20.00
C ARG A 356 17.88 -0.27 -19.92
N ALA A 357 16.70 -0.69 -20.38
CA ALA A 357 16.36 -2.11 -20.47
C ALA A 357 17.20 -2.83 -21.53
N ALA A 358 17.44 -2.20 -22.68
CA ALA A 358 18.29 -2.73 -23.74
C ALA A 358 19.72 -2.99 -23.23
N PHE A 359 20.31 -2.09 -22.44
CA PHE A 359 21.62 -2.35 -21.80
C PHE A 359 21.64 -3.60 -20.91
N ARG A 360 20.51 -3.99 -20.31
CA ARG A 360 20.42 -5.22 -19.51
C ARG A 360 20.31 -6.47 -20.38
N VAL A 361 19.62 -6.38 -21.52
CA VAL A 361 19.41 -7.51 -22.45
C VAL A 361 20.68 -7.76 -23.27
N PHE A 362 21.30 -6.69 -23.79
CA PHE A 362 22.46 -6.79 -24.67
C PHE A 362 23.81 -6.69 -23.95
N GLY A 363 23.83 -6.35 -22.65
CA GLY A 363 25.05 -5.99 -21.92
C GLY A 363 26.12 -7.10 -21.88
N ALA A 364 25.73 -8.37 -21.96
CA ALA A 364 26.66 -9.50 -22.00
C ALA A 364 27.47 -9.58 -23.32
N TYR A 365 27.08 -8.80 -24.34
CA TYR A 365 27.69 -8.77 -25.67
C TYR A 365 28.38 -7.43 -25.97
N LEU A 366 28.40 -6.54 -24.98
CA LEU A 366 28.92 -5.19 -25.09
C LEU A 366 30.02 -4.94 -24.06
N ASP A 367 31.04 -4.16 -24.43
CA ASP A 367 32.05 -3.67 -23.50
C ASP A 367 31.43 -2.63 -22.56
N MET A 368 30.90 -3.14 -21.45
CA MET A 368 30.27 -2.32 -20.42
C MET A 368 31.25 -1.38 -19.71
N LYS A 369 32.57 -1.62 -19.79
CA LYS A 369 33.57 -0.67 -19.25
C LYS A 369 33.61 0.58 -20.13
N GLN A 370 33.64 0.40 -21.45
CA GLN A 370 33.57 1.52 -22.41
C GLN A 370 32.24 2.26 -22.32
N LEU A 371 31.12 1.54 -22.13
CA LEU A 371 29.77 2.13 -22.12
C LEU A 371 29.34 2.70 -20.76
N LYS A 372 30.12 2.48 -19.69
CA LYS A 372 29.80 2.94 -18.33
C LYS A 372 29.44 4.43 -18.25
N PRO A 373 30.15 5.37 -18.91
CA PRO A 373 29.77 6.78 -18.89
C PRO A 373 28.39 7.04 -19.53
N LEU A 374 28.10 6.42 -20.68
CA LEU A 374 26.81 6.56 -21.36
C LEU A 374 25.66 6.00 -20.52
N VAL A 375 25.84 4.83 -19.92
CA VAL A 375 24.84 4.21 -19.04
C VAL A 375 24.56 5.11 -17.82
N LYS A 376 25.61 5.72 -17.25
CA LYS A 376 25.48 6.64 -16.10
C LYS A 376 24.69 7.89 -16.48
N ASP A 377 24.99 8.50 -17.62
CA ASP A 377 24.30 9.71 -18.06
C ASP A 377 22.85 9.43 -18.51
N LEU A 378 22.61 8.30 -19.18
CA LEU A 378 21.26 7.82 -19.49
C LEU A 378 20.45 7.58 -18.21
N ARG A 379 21.05 7.03 -17.15
CA ARG A 379 20.39 6.87 -15.85
C ARG A 379 20.03 8.21 -15.24
N ARG A 380 20.91 9.21 -15.32
CA ARG A 380 20.64 10.57 -14.81
C ARG A 380 19.47 11.22 -15.55
N THR A 381 19.46 11.17 -16.87
CA THR A 381 18.33 11.63 -17.68
C THR A 381 17.05 10.90 -17.30
N GLY A 382 17.10 9.57 -17.17
CA GLY A 382 15.94 8.78 -16.76
C GLY A 382 15.41 9.13 -15.37
N GLN A 383 16.28 9.51 -14.43
CA GLN A 383 15.87 9.98 -13.10
C GLN A 383 15.20 11.35 -13.19
N ALA A 384 15.83 12.31 -13.88
CA ALA A 384 15.29 13.67 -14.02
C ALA A 384 13.90 13.69 -14.67
N LEU A 385 13.67 12.87 -15.70
CA LEU A 385 12.35 12.69 -16.33
C LEU A 385 11.38 11.92 -15.42
N GLY A 386 11.90 10.93 -14.70
CA GLY A 386 11.14 10.08 -13.79
C GLY A 386 10.54 10.87 -12.63
N ASP A 387 11.32 11.74 -12.01
CA ASP A 387 10.90 12.57 -10.87
C ASP A 387 9.65 13.41 -11.20
N VAL A 388 9.52 13.90 -12.43
CA VAL A 388 8.32 14.64 -12.88
C VAL A 388 7.18 13.69 -13.24
N ARG A 389 7.45 12.64 -14.03
CA ARG A 389 6.39 11.75 -14.51
C ARG A 389 5.79 10.89 -13.39
N ASP A 390 6.54 10.55 -12.35
CA ASP A 390 6.00 9.83 -11.20
C ASP A 390 4.97 10.69 -10.45
N LEU A 391 5.20 12.00 -10.37
CA LEU A 391 4.21 12.96 -9.86
C LEU A 391 2.99 13.04 -10.77
N ASP A 392 3.16 13.12 -12.09
CA ASP A 392 2.05 13.14 -13.04
C ASP A 392 1.18 11.88 -12.94
N VAL A 393 1.82 10.70 -12.90
CA VAL A 393 1.12 9.40 -12.81
C VAL A 393 0.37 9.29 -11.49
N PHE A 394 0.99 9.72 -10.39
CA PHE A 394 0.30 9.75 -9.10
C PHE A 394 -0.96 10.61 -9.16
N TRP A 395 -0.86 11.82 -9.72
CA TRP A 395 -2.00 12.73 -9.77
C TRP A 395 -3.08 12.25 -10.74
N GLU A 396 -2.71 11.64 -11.86
CA GLU A 396 -3.63 10.99 -12.79
C GLU A 396 -4.46 9.90 -12.09
N LYS A 397 -3.81 9.06 -11.25
CA LYS A 397 -4.51 8.04 -10.44
C LYS A 397 -5.36 8.67 -9.32
N THR A 398 -4.88 9.74 -8.71
CA THR A 398 -5.61 10.48 -7.67
C THR A 398 -6.84 11.17 -8.23
N GLN A 399 -6.76 11.70 -9.44
CA GLN A 399 -7.90 12.29 -10.14
C GLN A 399 -8.99 11.25 -10.39
N ARG A 400 -8.62 10.04 -10.84
CA ARG A 400 -9.61 8.95 -10.99
C ARG A 400 -10.32 8.61 -9.68
N TYR A 401 -9.61 8.68 -8.55
CA TYR A 401 -10.23 8.51 -7.23
C TYR A 401 -11.18 9.67 -6.92
N LEU A 402 -10.78 10.92 -7.13
CA LEU A 402 -11.65 12.08 -6.96
C LEU A 402 -12.91 11.99 -7.83
N ASP A 403 -12.79 11.49 -9.05
CA ASP A 403 -13.92 11.32 -9.97
C ASP A 403 -14.92 10.25 -9.48
N THR A 404 -14.55 9.39 -8.53
CA THR A 404 -15.46 8.43 -7.87
C THR A 404 -16.19 9.01 -6.66
N LEU A 405 -15.78 10.20 -6.18
CA LEU A 405 -16.37 10.84 -5.01
C LEU A 405 -17.52 11.78 -5.40
N PRO A 406 -18.51 11.96 -4.50
CA PRO A 406 -19.53 13.00 -4.65
C PRO A 406 -18.91 14.39 -4.84
N PRO A 407 -19.54 15.31 -5.59
CA PRO A 407 -18.98 16.64 -5.88
C PRO A 407 -18.49 17.41 -4.65
N GLU A 408 -19.19 17.28 -3.53
CA GLU A 408 -18.87 17.92 -2.26
C GLU A 408 -17.52 17.48 -1.65
N GLN A 409 -17.08 16.25 -1.96
CA GLN A 409 -15.86 15.64 -1.42
C GLN A 409 -14.67 15.73 -2.39
N GLN A 410 -14.89 16.25 -3.61
CA GLN A 410 -13.80 16.41 -4.59
C GLN A 410 -12.76 17.47 -4.16
N GLY A 411 -13.11 18.32 -3.19
CA GLY A 411 -12.21 19.28 -2.55
C GLY A 411 -11.29 18.68 -1.49
N ASP A 412 -11.56 17.45 -1.01
CA ASP A 412 -10.95 16.94 0.23
C ASP A 412 -9.44 16.66 0.13
N LEU A 413 -8.91 16.60 -1.10
CA LEU A 413 -7.49 16.44 -1.38
C LEU A 413 -6.76 17.76 -1.67
N ALA A 414 -7.38 18.92 -1.46
CA ALA A 414 -6.76 20.23 -1.72
C ALA A 414 -5.39 20.43 -1.01
N PRO A 415 -5.18 20.03 0.26
CA PRO A 415 -3.86 20.13 0.90
C PRO A 415 -2.79 19.28 0.19
N LEU A 416 -3.13 18.04 -0.18
CA LEU A 416 -2.24 17.14 -0.92
C LEU A 416 -1.94 17.71 -2.31
N ARG A 417 -2.95 18.25 -2.98
CA ARG A 417 -2.81 18.93 -4.28
C ARG A 417 -1.76 20.03 -4.22
N LYS A 418 -1.84 20.91 -3.22
CA LYS A 418 -0.91 22.03 -3.06
C LYS A 418 0.53 21.55 -2.85
N ALA A 419 0.72 20.52 -2.02
CA ALA A 419 2.05 19.93 -1.81
C ALA A 419 2.58 19.26 -3.08
N TRP A 420 1.72 18.53 -3.79
CA TRP A 420 2.05 17.92 -5.09
C TRP A 420 2.42 18.96 -6.16
N GLU A 421 1.63 20.02 -6.34
CA GLU A 421 1.90 21.11 -7.30
C GLU A 421 3.26 21.76 -7.03
N THR A 422 3.56 21.98 -5.74
CA THR A 422 4.85 22.55 -5.30
C THR A 422 6.01 21.62 -5.66
N GLU A 423 5.92 20.33 -5.36
CA GLU A 423 6.99 19.38 -5.67
C GLU A 423 7.12 19.14 -7.17
N ARG A 424 6.00 19.09 -7.91
CA ARG A 424 6.01 18.99 -9.37
C ARG A 424 6.71 20.16 -10.03
N LYS A 425 6.46 21.38 -9.55
CA LYS A 425 7.17 22.57 -10.03
C LYS A 425 8.68 22.44 -9.80
N ARG A 426 9.11 22.05 -8.60
CA ARG A 426 10.53 21.83 -8.27
C ARG A 426 11.16 20.72 -9.11
N ALA A 427 10.48 19.59 -9.27
CA ALA A 427 10.94 18.49 -10.10
C ALA A 427 11.09 18.92 -11.57
N ARG A 428 10.15 19.70 -12.09
CA ARG A 428 10.21 20.27 -13.44
C ARG A 428 11.38 21.24 -13.61
N GLU A 429 11.63 22.12 -12.64
CA GLU A 429 12.80 23.00 -12.64
C GLU A 429 14.11 22.21 -12.65
N ARG A 430 14.24 21.16 -11.82
CA ARG A 430 15.40 20.26 -11.82
C ARG A 430 15.57 19.53 -13.15
N MET A 431 14.47 19.06 -13.74
CA MET A 431 14.47 18.41 -15.05
C MET A 431 14.95 19.35 -16.15
N LEU A 432 14.42 20.59 -16.20
CA LEU A 432 14.85 21.59 -17.18
C LEU A 432 16.33 21.93 -17.00
N ALA A 433 16.78 22.19 -15.77
CA ALA A 433 18.20 22.44 -15.48
C ALA A 433 19.10 21.25 -15.87
N HIS A 434 18.61 20.01 -15.75
CA HIS A 434 19.33 18.83 -16.25
C HIS A 434 19.42 18.83 -17.78
N LEU A 435 18.32 19.11 -18.47
CA LEU A 435 18.28 19.12 -19.93
C LEU A 435 19.06 20.30 -20.53
N ASP A 436 19.16 21.43 -19.82
CA ASP A 436 19.86 22.66 -20.26
C ASP A 436 21.37 22.60 -20.05
N ASN A 437 21.86 21.69 -19.20
CA ASN A 437 23.27 21.66 -18.88
C ASN A 437 24.13 21.07 -19.99
N GLU A 438 25.39 21.52 -20.01
CA GLU A 438 26.41 21.09 -20.97
C GLU A 438 26.64 19.57 -20.94
N ARG A 439 26.49 18.94 -19.77
CA ARG A 439 26.67 17.49 -19.63
C ARG A 439 25.63 16.70 -20.42
N TYR A 440 24.38 17.15 -20.46
CA TYR A 440 23.33 16.50 -21.25
C TYR A 440 23.59 16.66 -22.76
N ALA A 441 24.07 17.83 -23.19
CA ALA A 441 24.50 18.03 -24.58
C ALA A 441 25.66 17.09 -24.96
N GLN A 442 26.67 16.96 -24.10
CA GLN A 442 27.78 16.02 -24.29
C GLN A 442 27.36 14.55 -24.24
N PHE A 443 26.36 14.21 -23.44
CA PHE A 443 25.75 12.88 -23.47
C PHE A 443 25.12 12.60 -24.83
N LYS A 444 24.30 13.52 -25.36
CA LYS A 444 23.69 13.36 -26.68
C LYS A 444 24.76 13.16 -27.76
N LYS A 445 25.81 13.99 -27.76
CA LYS A 445 26.93 13.90 -28.70
C LYS A 445 27.63 12.53 -28.63
N ARG A 446 28.09 12.10 -27.45
CA ARG A 446 28.78 10.82 -27.27
C ARG A 446 27.90 9.62 -27.60
N PHE A 447 26.60 9.70 -27.32
CA PHE A 447 25.66 8.64 -27.66
C PHE A 447 25.46 8.55 -29.18
N THR A 448 25.36 9.67 -29.90
CA THR A 448 25.35 9.70 -31.37
C THR A 448 26.63 9.09 -31.94
N GLU A 449 27.81 9.51 -31.47
CA GLU A 449 29.11 8.96 -31.90
C GLU A 449 29.19 7.44 -31.70
N PHE A 450 28.69 6.94 -30.56
CA PHE A 450 28.60 5.50 -30.30
C PHE A 450 27.69 4.76 -31.30
N LEU A 451 26.57 5.37 -31.70
CA LEU A 451 25.63 4.76 -32.65
C LEU A 451 26.17 4.75 -34.09
N GLU A 452 26.98 5.74 -34.47
CA GLU A 452 27.58 5.86 -35.81
C GLU A 452 28.83 4.99 -36.00
N ALA A 453 29.56 4.70 -34.91
CA ALA A 453 30.75 3.88 -34.96
C ALA A 453 30.43 2.40 -35.23
N SER A 454 30.85 1.90 -36.40
CA SER A 454 30.73 0.49 -36.77
C SER A 454 31.49 -0.40 -35.78
N ASN A 455 30.79 -1.38 -35.20
CA ASN A 455 31.32 -2.31 -34.18
C ASN A 455 31.77 -1.70 -32.84
N ALA A 456 31.36 -0.47 -32.51
CA ALA A 456 31.66 0.12 -31.21
C ALA A 456 31.19 -0.77 -30.05
N ALA A 457 32.08 -0.95 -29.06
CA ALA A 457 31.87 -1.74 -27.86
C ALA A 457 31.46 -3.22 -28.09
N ALA A 458 31.65 -3.81 -29.27
CA ALA A 458 31.36 -5.23 -29.46
C ALA A 458 32.40 -6.10 -28.74
N LEU A 459 31.96 -7.10 -27.97
CA LEU A 459 32.87 -8.09 -27.39
C LEU A 459 33.34 -9.12 -28.43
N PRO A 460 34.48 -9.81 -28.17
CA PRO A 460 34.95 -10.90 -29.03
C PRO A 460 33.89 -12.01 -29.20
N VAL A 461 33.88 -12.62 -30.39
CA VAL A 461 32.94 -13.71 -30.75
C VAL A 461 33.54 -15.10 -30.55
N PHE A 462 34.77 -15.17 -30.05
CA PHE A 462 35.46 -16.40 -29.67
C PHE A 462 35.97 -16.26 -28.23
N SER A 463 36.02 -17.37 -27.50
CA SER A 463 36.66 -17.44 -26.18
C SER A 463 38.18 -17.32 -26.29
N GLU A 464 38.87 -17.15 -25.16
CA GLU A 464 40.35 -17.16 -25.12
C GLU A 464 40.96 -18.46 -25.66
N LYS A 465 40.19 -19.57 -25.64
CA LYS A 465 40.58 -20.88 -26.16
C LYS A 465 40.22 -21.07 -27.65
N GLY A 466 39.67 -20.06 -28.30
CA GLY A 466 39.26 -20.12 -29.71
C GLY A 466 37.91 -20.79 -29.98
N GLU A 467 37.11 -21.07 -28.95
CA GLU A 467 35.77 -21.65 -29.12
C GLU A 467 34.75 -20.56 -29.52
N PRO A 468 33.81 -20.84 -30.44
CA PRO A 468 32.82 -19.86 -30.85
C PRO A 468 31.84 -19.54 -29.71
N LEU A 469 31.60 -18.25 -29.48
CA LEU A 469 30.59 -17.76 -28.54
C LEU A 469 29.28 -17.43 -29.29
N PRO A 470 28.10 -17.78 -28.74
CA PRO A 470 26.83 -17.40 -29.34
C PRO A 470 26.72 -15.87 -29.46
N ASN A 471 26.60 -15.35 -30.69
CA ASN A 471 26.53 -13.90 -30.92
C ASN A 471 25.48 -13.50 -31.97
N ARG A 472 24.78 -14.44 -32.60
CA ARG A 472 23.72 -14.12 -33.58
C ARG A 472 22.36 -14.11 -32.88
N LEU A 473 21.49 -13.18 -33.26
CA LEU A 473 20.13 -13.09 -32.69
C LEU A 473 19.40 -14.43 -32.71
N ARG A 474 19.41 -15.13 -33.86
CA ARG A 474 18.78 -16.45 -34.01
C ARG A 474 19.28 -17.53 -33.05
N HIS A 475 20.53 -17.44 -32.57
CA HIS A 475 21.08 -18.42 -31.62
C HIS A 475 20.82 -18.01 -30.17
N VAL A 476 20.73 -16.70 -29.90
CA VAL A 476 20.67 -16.14 -28.55
C VAL A 476 19.25 -15.87 -28.08
N ALA A 477 18.39 -15.34 -28.95
CA ALA A 477 17.04 -14.89 -28.58
C ALA A 477 16.16 -16.00 -27.99
N PRO A 478 16.06 -17.21 -28.59
CA PRO A 478 15.32 -18.33 -27.99
C PRO A 478 15.80 -18.66 -26.57
N VAL A 479 17.12 -18.82 -26.41
CA VAL A 479 17.74 -19.17 -25.11
C VAL A 479 17.51 -18.08 -24.07
N ALA A 480 17.61 -16.81 -24.47
CA ALA A 480 17.36 -15.69 -23.58
C ALA A 480 15.90 -15.67 -23.08
N VAL A 481 14.92 -16.02 -23.92
CA VAL A 481 13.51 -16.14 -23.52
C VAL A 481 13.35 -17.24 -22.46
N TYR A 482 13.91 -18.43 -22.69
CA TYR A 482 13.84 -19.52 -21.72
C TYR A 482 14.56 -19.21 -20.40
N GLN A 483 15.72 -18.56 -20.44
CA GLN A 483 16.42 -18.12 -19.22
C GLN A 483 15.58 -17.13 -18.40
N ARG A 484 14.93 -16.18 -19.07
CA ARG A 484 14.04 -15.21 -18.39
C ARG A 484 12.75 -15.86 -17.87
N MET A 485 12.28 -16.90 -18.54
CA MET A 485 11.16 -17.71 -18.04
C MET A 485 11.56 -18.49 -16.78
N ALA A 486 12.73 -19.13 -16.79
CA ALA A 486 13.25 -19.81 -15.60
C ALA A 486 13.43 -18.84 -14.42
N ASP A 487 13.91 -17.61 -14.67
CA ASP A 487 13.99 -16.56 -13.64
C ASP A 487 12.62 -16.23 -13.01
N ILE A 488 11.53 -16.34 -13.76
CA ILE A 488 10.16 -16.11 -13.27
C ILE A 488 9.66 -17.34 -12.50
N GLN A 489 9.86 -18.55 -13.05
CA GLN A 489 9.45 -19.80 -12.41
C GLN A 489 10.17 -20.04 -11.08
N ALA A 490 11.39 -19.55 -10.93
CA ALA A 490 12.14 -19.62 -9.66
C ALA A 490 11.43 -18.93 -8.48
N TYR A 491 10.41 -18.08 -8.72
CA TYR A 491 9.62 -17.47 -7.66
C TYR A 491 8.45 -18.32 -7.19
N ASP A 492 8.11 -19.43 -7.87
CA ASP A 492 6.87 -20.17 -7.65
C ASP A 492 6.64 -20.58 -6.18
N GLU A 493 7.64 -21.23 -5.57
CA GLU A 493 7.60 -21.64 -4.16
C GLU A 493 7.49 -20.45 -3.19
N TRP A 494 7.93 -19.26 -3.61
CA TRP A 494 8.05 -18.07 -2.78
C TRP A 494 6.87 -17.11 -2.89
N VAL A 495 5.99 -17.33 -3.87
CA VAL A 495 4.80 -16.50 -4.12
C VAL A 495 3.49 -17.28 -4.08
N SER A 496 3.56 -18.59 -3.78
CA SER A 496 2.39 -19.48 -3.66
C SER A 496 2.01 -19.82 -2.21
N GLY A 497 2.83 -19.44 -1.22
CA GLY A 497 2.51 -19.63 0.21
C GLY A 497 1.51 -18.61 0.76
N PRO A 498 0.95 -18.84 1.97
CA PRO A 498 0.20 -17.81 2.68
C PRO A 498 1.11 -16.60 3.00
N ASP A 499 0.52 -15.40 3.04
CA ASP A 499 1.19 -14.15 3.45
C ASP A 499 2.45 -13.78 2.65
N VAL A 500 2.36 -13.82 1.32
CA VAL A 500 3.48 -13.47 0.42
C VAL A 500 4.00 -12.05 0.68
N PRO A 501 5.31 -11.88 1.00
CA PRO A 501 5.89 -10.55 1.20
C PRO A 501 5.82 -9.68 -0.05
N LEU A 502 5.38 -8.41 0.10
CA LEU A 502 5.30 -7.45 -1.02
C LEU A 502 6.63 -7.27 -1.78
N GLU A 503 7.77 -7.37 -1.09
CA GLU A 503 9.09 -7.31 -1.71
C GLU A 503 9.32 -8.47 -2.70
N ARG A 504 8.82 -9.68 -2.40
CA ARG A 504 8.90 -10.83 -3.31
C ARG A 504 8.09 -10.57 -4.59
N LEU A 505 6.89 -10.02 -4.45
CA LEU A 505 6.03 -9.64 -5.58
C LEU A 505 6.66 -8.52 -6.42
N HIS A 506 7.35 -7.57 -5.77
CA HIS A 506 8.13 -6.55 -6.46
C HIS A 506 9.28 -7.14 -7.28
N GLN A 507 10.01 -8.11 -6.73
CA GLN A 507 11.10 -8.80 -7.42
C GLN A 507 10.58 -9.62 -8.60
N LEU A 508 9.48 -10.35 -8.42
CA LEU A 508 8.78 -11.04 -9.50
C LEU A 508 8.36 -10.08 -10.62
N ARG A 509 7.82 -8.90 -10.28
CA ARG A 509 7.49 -7.86 -11.27
C ARG A 509 8.70 -7.43 -12.08
N ILE A 510 9.87 -7.32 -11.44
CA ILE A 510 11.13 -7.01 -12.14
C ILE A 510 11.50 -8.14 -13.09
N ALA A 511 11.38 -9.41 -12.69
CA ALA A 511 11.64 -10.57 -13.54
C ALA A 511 10.67 -10.61 -14.74
N ALA A 512 9.37 -10.45 -14.51
CA ALA A 512 8.34 -10.37 -15.55
C ALA A 512 8.64 -9.27 -16.57
N LYS A 513 9.05 -8.08 -16.10
CA LYS A 513 9.49 -6.97 -16.97
C LYS A 513 10.68 -7.34 -17.84
N ARG A 514 11.65 -8.11 -17.31
CA ARG A 514 12.82 -8.55 -18.08
C ARG A 514 12.42 -9.51 -19.20
N LEU A 515 11.53 -10.47 -18.94
CA LEU A 515 11.01 -11.36 -19.98
C LEU A 515 10.29 -10.55 -21.06
N ARG A 516 9.33 -9.68 -20.69
CA ARG A 516 8.59 -8.88 -21.68
C ARG A 516 9.52 -7.99 -22.51
N TYR A 517 10.51 -7.33 -21.90
CA TYR A 517 11.47 -6.54 -22.66
C TYR A 517 12.32 -7.38 -23.62
N THR A 518 12.68 -8.60 -23.22
CA THR A 518 13.40 -9.54 -24.10
C THR A 518 12.52 -9.91 -25.30
N LEU A 519 11.25 -10.23 -25.06
CA LEU A 519 10.27 -10.53 -26.11
C LEU A 519 10.03 -9.33 -27.03
N GLU A 520 9.79 -8.13 -26.47
CA GLU A 520 9.53 -6.91 -27.24
C GLU A 520 10.74 -6.48 -28.10
N PHE A 521 11.97 -6.66 -27.61
CA PHE A 521 13.16 -6.32 -28.40
C PHE A 521 13.43 -7.35 -29.48
N PHE A 522 13.13 -8.64 -29.27
CA PHE A 522 13.38 -9.69 -30.26
C PHE A 522 12.14 -10.06 -31.08
N GLN A 523 11.03 -9.34 -30.93
CA GLN A 523 9.75 -9.69 -31.55
C GLN A 523 9.85 -9.89 -33.08
N GLU A 524 10.71 -9.12 -33.75
CA GLU A 524 10.91 -9.20 -35.21
C GLU A 524 11.66 -10.47 -35.67
N VAL A 525 12.29 -11.20 -34.76
CA VAL A 525 13.07 -12.43 -35.04
C VAL A 525 12.57 -13.67 -34.29
N LEU A 526 11.53 -13.51 -33.48
CA LEU A 526 10.85 -14.58 -32.75
C LEU A 526 9.56 -14.98 -33.48
N GLY A 527 9.06 -16.19 -33.22
CA GLY A 527 7.81 -16.68 -33.78
C GLY A 527 6.62 -15.72 -33.57
N PRO A 528 5.58 -15.77 -34.43
CA PRO A 528 4.44 -14.84 -34.38
C PRO A 528 3.70 -14.85 -33.03
N GLU A 529 3.75 -15.98 -32.31
CA GLU A 529 3.21 -16.15 -30.96
C GLU A 529 3.84 -15.23 -29.93
N ALA A 530 5.04 -14.69 -30.18
CA ALA A 530 5.69 -13.73 -29.30
C ALA A 530 4.81 -12.49 -29.04
N LYS A 531 4.01 -12.07 -30.04
CA LYS A 531 3.08 -10.95 -29.88
C LYS A 531 1.97 -11.25 -28.86
N GLU A 532 1.43 -12.46 -28.88
CA GLU A 532 0.40 -12.86 -27.90
C GLU A 532 1.02 -13.07 -26.52
N LEU A 533 2.20 -13.69 -26.44
CA LEU A 533 2.93 -13.84 -25.18
C LEU A 533 3.27 -12.49 -24.52
N ILE A 534 3.61 -11.46 -25.31
CA ILE A 534 3.82 -10.10 -24.80
C ILE A 534 2.54 -9.55 -24.15
N LYS A 535 1.36 -9.83 -24.73
CA LYS A 535 0.07 -9.42 -24.15
C LYS A 535 -0.23 -10.18 -22.86
N GLU A 536 -0.02 -11.50 -22.84
CA GLU A 536 -0.17 -12.31 -21.63
C GLU A 536 0.75 -11.79 -20.51
N MET A 537 2.03 -11.56 -20.81
CA MET A 537 2.99 -10.97 -19.87
C MET A 537 2.61 -9.57 -19.39
N LYS A 538 1.86 -8.81 -20.21
CA LYS A 538 1.34 -7.50 -19.81
C LYS A 538 0.30 -7.65 -18.70
N ASN A 539 -0.59 -8.64 -18.75
CA ASN A 539 -1.60 -8.86 -17.72
C ASN A 539 -0.98 -9.11 -16.34
N LEU A 540 0.06 -9.96 -16.25
CA LEU A 540 0.80 -10.16 -14.99
C LEU A 540 1.44 -8.86 -14.49
N GLN A 541 2.04 -8.10 -15.40
CA GLN A 541 2.71 -6.85 -15.06
C GLN A 541 1.76 -5.72 -14.68
N ASP A 542 0.56 -5.70 -15.24
CA ASP A 542 -0.48 -4.73 -14.91
C ASP A 542 -0.97 -5.03 -13.48
N HIS A 543 -1.27 -6.29 -13.16
CA HIS A 543 -1.63 -6.71 -11.78
C HIS A 543 -0.54 -6.37 -10.75
N LEU A 544 0.70 -6.82 -10.98
CA LEU A 544 1.82 -6.51 -10.10
C LEU A 544 2.17 -5.01 -10.09
N GLY A 545 1.88 -4.33 -11.20
CA GLY A 545 2.06 -2.89 -11.37
C GLY A 545 1.10 -2.09 -10.49
N ASP A 546 -0.18 -2.44 -10.53
CA ASP A 546 -1.21 -1.81 -9.71
C ASP A 546 -0.95 -2.05 -8.22
N LEU A 547 -0.49 -3.25 -7.85
CA LEU A 547 -0.11 -3.55 -6.47
C LEU A 547 1.04 -2.66 -6.01
N GLN A 548 2.13 -2.59 -6.80
CA GLN A 548 3.27 -1.74 -6.47
C GLN A 548 2.86 -0.26 -6.39
N ASP A 549 2.03 0.20 -7.32
CA ASP A 549 1.63 1.60 -7.38
C ASP A 549 0.72 1.96 -6.21
N ALA A 550 -0.15 1.04 -5.76
CA ALA A 550 -0.95 1.21 -4.55
C ALA A 550 -0.06 1.29 -3.29
N VAL A 551 0.94 0.41 -3.16
CA VAL A 551 1.93 0.46 -2.06
C VAL A 551 2.69 1.78 -2.05
N VAL A 552 3.19 2.23 -3.20
CA VAL A 552 3.91 3.51 -3.32
C VAL A 552 3.00 4.68 -2.97
N ALA A 553 1.76 4.69 -3.47
CA ALA A 553 0.79 5.72 -3.14
C ALA A 553 0.48 5.76 -1.65
N SER A 554 0.25 4.60 -1.01
CA SER A 554 0.01 4.51 0.43
C SER A 554 1.16 5.08 1.26
N ASN A 555 2.41 4.78 0.89
CA ASN A 555 3.57 5.36 1.57
C ASN A 555 3.64 6.88 1.39
N LEU A 556 3.41 7.40 0.19
CA LEU A 556 3.40 8.85 -0.08
C LEU A 556 2.31 9.57 0.71
N LEU A 557 1.11 8.99 0.77
CA LEU A 557 -0.02 9.56 1.51
C LEU A 557 0.25 9.55 3.02
N ARG A 558 0.84 8.48 3.55
CA ARG A 558 1.28 8.39 4.94
C ARG A 558 2.35 9.42 5.27
N ASP A 559 3.35 9.57 4.41
CA ASP A 559 4.40 10.58 4.58
C ASP A 559 3.80 11.99 4.58
N PHE A 560 2.85 12.27 3.68
CA PHE A 560 2.16 13.54 3.65
C PHE A 560 1.38 13.81 4.95
N LEU A 561 0.64 12.82 5.46
CA LEU A 561 -0.09 12.94 6.72
C LEU A 561 0.84 13.14 7.92
N THR A 562 2.07 12.63 7.85
CA THR A 562 3.08 12.75 8.92
C THR A 562 3.81 14.10 8.87
N TRP A 563 4.21 14.54 7.68
CA TRP A 563 5.17 15.64 7.49
C TRP A 563 4.59 16.89 6.82
N GLY A 564 3.43 16.77 6.17
CA GLY A 564 2.79 17.85 5.39
C GLY A 564 3.48 18.15 4.07
N THR A 565 4.47 17.35 3.72
CA THR A 565 5.31 17.50 2.54
C THR A 565 5.25 16.28 1.67
N TRP A 566 5.56 16.46 0.39
CA TRP A 566 5.61 15.37 -0.57
C TRP A 566 6.81 14.43 -0.35
N GLY A 567 6.55 13.11 -0.24
CA GLY A 567 7.54 12.05 -0.50
C GLY A 567 8.70 11.92 0.48
N HIS A 568 8.43 11.89 1.78
CA HIS A 568 9.45 11.83 2.81
C HIS A 568 9.99 10.40 3.08
N ALA A 569 10.62 9.79 2.08
CA ALA A 569 11.57 8.70 2.28
C ALA A 569 12.65 8.75 1.18
N GLN A 570 13.92 8.74 1.60
CA GLN A 570 15.16 8.62 0.79
C GLN A 570 15.91 9.91 0.42
N ALA A 571 16.54 10.55 1.40
CA ALA A 571 17.96 10.97 1.29
C ALA A 571 18.41 11.47 2.66
N GLY A 572 19.55 10.98 3.17
CA GLY A 572 20.16 11.35 4.46
C GLY A 572 20.57 12.82 4.61
N LYS A 573 19.64 13.75 4.41
CA LYS A 573 19.73 15.17 4.75
C LYS A 573 18.83 15.41 5.96
N LYS A 574 19.33 16.24 6.88
CA LYS A 574 18.72 16.66 8.17
C LYS A 574 17.20 16.50 8.17
N MET A 575 16.68 15.72 9.12
CA MET A 575 15.25 15.61 9.39
C MET A 575 14.64 17.01 9.36
N ALA A 576 13.65 17.22 8.49
CA ALA A 576 12.78 18.37 8.65
C ALA A 576 12.20 18.26 10.06
N ALA A 577 12.22 19.36 10.82
CA ALA A 577 11.54 19.38 12.11
C ALA A 577 10.08 18.94 11.87
N LEU A 578 9.56 18.07 12.73
CA LEU A 578 8.14 17.77 12.76
C LEU A 578 7.38 19.09 12.67
N PRO A 579 6.37 19.22 11.80
CA PRO A 579 5.61 20.45 11.73
C PRO A 579 5.06 20.75 13.13
N SER A 580 5.13 22.02 13.53
CA SER A 580 4.68 22.48 14.86
C SER A 580 3.18 22.23 15.07
N GLU A 581 2.44 22.01 13.99
CA GLU A 581 1.03 21.65 13.98
C GLU A 581 0.82 20.38 13.12
N PRO A 582 0.01 19.42 13.59
CA PRO A 582 -0.27 18.19 12.84
C PRO A 582 -1.09 18.48 11.57
N ILE A 583 -0.82 17.71 10.53
CA ILE A 583 -1.46 17.84 9.22
C ILE A 583 -2.84 17.21 9.27
N ILE A 584 -3.88 18.04 9.19
CA ILE A 584 -5.28 17.60 9.15
C ILE A 584 -5.72 17.54 7.70
N ALA A 585 -5.86 16.32 7.17
CA ALA A 585 -6.29 16.11 5.79
C ALA A 585 -7.16 14.83 5.68
N PRO A 586 -8.42 14.86 6.14
CA PRO A 586 -9.29 13.68 6.22
C PRO A 586 -9.51 13.01 4.86
N GLY A 587 -9.63 13.78 3.77
CA GLY A 587 -9.69 13.21 2.42
C GLY A 587 -8.45 12.41 2.04
N VAL A 588 -7.28 12.86 2.49
CA VAL A 588 -6.00 12.17 2.23
C VAL A 588 -5.93 10.86 3.01
N ALA A 589 -6.45 10.83 4.24
CA ALA A 589 -6.58 9.62 5.05
C ALA A 589 -7.58 8.63 4.43
N ALA A 590 -8.74 9.11 3.97
CA ALA A 590 -9.72 8.27 3.26
C ALA A 590 -9.15 7.69 1.95
N TYR A 591 -8.37 8.48 1.22
CA TYR A 591 -7.67 8.00 0.03
C TYR A 591 -6.61 6.96 0.38
N LEU A 592 -5.84 7.16 1.46
CA LEU A 592 -4.89 6.17 1.97
C LEU A 592 -5.57 4.84 2.29
N ALA A 593 -6.68 4.87 3.03
CA ALA A 593 -7.46 3.68 3.35
C ALA A 593 -7.94 2.98 2.07
N THR A 594 -8.45 3.72 1.10
CA THR A 594 -8.87 3.19 -0.21
C THR A 594 -7.71 2.51 -0.96
N ARG A 595 -6.49 3.05 -0.87
CA ARG A 595 -5.30 2.40 -1.45
C ARG A 595 -4.85 1.16 -0.68
N GLN A 596 -5.00 1.13 0.64
CA GLN A 596 -4.72 -0.05 1.45
C GLN A 596 -5.69 -1.20 1.17
N THR A 597 -6.98 -0.90 1.02
CA THR A 597 -7.99 -1.90 0.59
C THR A 597 -7.66 -2.47 -0.79
N GLU A 598 -7.23 -1.61 -1.72
CA GLU A 598 -6.83 -2.05 -3.05
C GLU A 598 -5.60 -2.98 -3.03
N ILE A 599 -4.61 -2.70 -2.16
CA ILE A 599 -3.46 -3.60 -1.94
C ILE A 599 -3.96 -4.99 -1.53
N GLN A 600 -4.86 -5.07 -0.54
CA GLN A 600 -5.39 -6.35 -0.08
C GLN A 600 -6.14 -7.09 -1.19
N ARG A 601 -7.04 -6.40 -1.90
CA ARG A 601 -7.78 -6.98 -3.03
C ARG A 601 -6.84 -7.56 -4.10
N LEU A 602 -5.75 -6.86 -4.40
CA LEU A 602 -4.75 -7.32 -5.38
C LEU A 602 -3.91 -8.48 -4.86
N LEU A 603 -3.64 -8.54 -3.56
CA LEU A 603 -3.00 -9.71 -2.92
C LEU A 603 -3.91 -10.92 -2.97
N ASP A 604 -5.19 -10.77 -2.62
CA ASP A 604 -6.16 -11.87 -2.61
C ASP A 604 -6.41 -12.44 -4.01
N ALA A 605 -6.39 -11.59 -5.04
CA ALA A 605 -6.54 -12.00 -6.43
C ALA A 605 -5.24 -12.56 -7.05
N PHE A 606 -4.07 -12.31 -6.45
CA PHE A 606 -2.79 -12.70 -7.01
C PHE A 606 -2.63 -14.22 -7.23
N PRO A 607 -3.03 -15.12 -6.31
CA PRO A 607 -2.93 -16.57 -6.53
C PRO A 607 -3.62 -17.04 -7.81
N GLN A 608 -4.80 -16.49 -8.12
CA GLN A 608 -5.53 -16.83 -9.35
C GLN A 608 -4.79 -16.35 -10.60
N VAL A 609 -4.25 -15.13 -10.55
CA VAL A 609 -3.42 -14.58 -11.64
C VAL A 609 -2.18 -15.45 -11.84
N TRP A 610 -1.49 -15.82 -10.75
CA TRP A 610 -0.27 -16.62 -10.78
C TRP A 610 -0.48 -18.03 -11.33
N ALA A 611 -1.60 -18.68 -10.96
CA ALA A 611 -1.94 -20.02 -11.43
C ALA A 611 -1.98 -20.13 -12.97
N TYR A 612 -2.41 -19.07 -13.67
CA TYR A 612 -2.36 -19.03 -15.14
C TYR A 612 -0.93 -19.09 -15.69
N PHE A 613 0.01 -18.38 -15.07
CA PHE A 613 1.42 -18.38 -15.47
C PHE A 613 2.18 -19.67 -15.09
N GLN A 614 1.57 -20.51 -14.25
CA GLN A 614 2.03 -21.88 -13.99
C GLN A 614 1.37 -22.91 -14.91
N SER A 615 0.41 -22.52 -15.73
CA SER A 615 -0.34 -23.46 -16.56
C SER A 615 0.50 -24.05 -17.70
N HIS A 616 0.15 -25.28 -18.10
CA HIS A 616 0.69 -25.90 -19.32
C HIS A 616 0.42 -25.05 -20.57
N GLY A 617 -0.70 -24.31 -20.61
CA GLY A 617 -1.03 -23.40 -21.70
C GLY A 617 0.00 -22.30 -21.86
N PHE A 618 0.35 -21.62 -20.76
CA PHE A 618 1.37 -20.57 -20.78
C PHE A 618 2.75 -21.11 -21.14
N ASN A 619 3.17 -22.25 -20.57
CA ASN A 619 4.44 -22.88 -20.92
C ASN A 619 4.52 -23.25 -22.42
N ARG A 620 3.41 -23.68 -23.02
CA ARG A 620 3.32 -23.93 -24.46
C ARG A 620 3.44 -22.62 -25.27
N SER A 621 2.78 -21.54 -24.85
CA SER A 621 2.91 -20.22 -25.48
C SER A 621 4.37 -19.74 -25.48
N VAL A 622 5.09 -19.91 -24.37
CA VAL A 622 6.53 -19.60 -24.28
C VAL A 622 7.34 -20.44 -25.26
N ALA A 623 7.08 -21.75 -25.34
CA ALA A 623 7.81 -22.63 -26.23
C ALA A 623 7.62 -22.29 -27.71
N LEU A 624 6.39 -21.94 -28.11
CA LEU A 624 6.07 -21.51 -29.47
C LEU A 624 6.68 -20.14 -29.79
N ALA A 625 6.57 -19.17 -28.87
CA ALA A 625 7.14 -17.84 -29.05
C ALA A 625 8.68 -17.85 -29.13
N GLY A 626 9.33 -18.78 -28.43
CA GLY A 626 10.78 -18.96 -28.46
C GLY A 626 11.30 -19.63 -29.74
N ALA A 627 10.42 -20.16 -30.60
CA ALA A 627 10.84 -20.77 -31.86
C ALA A 627 11.43 -19.68 -32.79
N PRO A 628 12.63 -19.90 -33.37
CA PRO A 628 13.17 -18.96 -34.35
C PRO A 628 12.30 -18.93 -35.62
N LEU A 629 12.14 -17.73 -36.19
CA LEU A 629 11.55 -17.52 -37.51
C LEU A 629 12.42 -18.09 -38.63
#